data_AF-A0A4R2CUQ1-F1
#
_entry.id   AF-A0A4R2CUQ1-F1
#
_cell.length_a   1.000
_cell.length_b   1.000
_cell.length_c   1.000
_cell.angle_alpha   90.00
_cell.angle_beta   90.00
_cell.angle_gamma   90.00
#
_symmetry.space_group_name_H-M   'P 1'
#
loop_
_entity.id
_entity.type
_entity.pdbx_description
1 polymer ?
#
loop_
_entity_poly.entity_id
_entity_poly.type
_entity_poly.pdbx_seq_one_letter_code
_entity_poly.pdbx_strand_id
1 'polypeptide(L)'
;MRHPSEGVLRRLVDEPAGVADSDREHVTGCKQCLGRLAAARDNGASGDAATTARVHHRSLALWRRPLVAALAVAVTLTAAGTAAANDWLPIFQTKAIAPVSFSAGDLVGLPDLHAYGEVKVTGNGGLRRVPNAAAAAVQTGLDVPKVKTLPRGVSGESEYQVAGKLDVTFTFSADRAGQAAEKAGKTLPPPPPGLDGGQLRLSAGPGVVQVWSSDAGAPALIVGRAVAPSASSSGVPFATARDYLLSLPGVPEKVAAQLRTFAGDGSTLPLPVPADQVTTSSATVNGNPATVLTARDQTMAAVVWVKDGIVTAVAGSLDSDELLPIARELR
;
A
#
# COMPACT_ATOMS: atom_id res chain seq x y z
N MET A 1 44.11 1.77 9.78
CA MET A 1 42.80 1.85 9.10
C MET A 1 42.06 3.06 9.63
N ARG A 2 41.32 3.80 8.79
CA ARG A 2 40.71 5.09 9.15
C ARG A 2 39.25 4.86 9.52
N HIS A 3 38.84 5.32 10.71
CA HIS A 3 37.43 5.32 11.11
C HIS A 3 36.72 6.57 10.55
N PRO A 4 35.50 6.43 10.01
CA PRO A 4 34.69 7.57 9.58
C PRO A 4 34.43 8.55 10.74
N SER A 5 34.34 9.83 10.43
CA SER A 5 34.00 10.85 11.42
C SER A 5 32.55 10.68 11.89
N GLU A 6 32.22 11.25 13.05
CA GLU A 6 30.86 11.20 13.59
C GLU A 6 29.83 11.82 12.63
N GLY A 7 30.20 12.87 11.89
CA GLY A 7 29.35 13.45 10.84
C GLY A 7 29.04 12.48 9.71
N VAL A 8 30.00 11.61 9.33
CA VAL A 8 29.77 10.56 8.32
C VAL A 8 28.88 9.45 8.89
N LEU A 9 29.05 9.07 10.17
CA LEU A 9 28.17 8.09 10.81
C LEU A 9 26.73 8.63 10.94
N ARG A 10 26.56 9.91 11.26
CA ARG A 10 25.23 10.55 11.32
C ARG A 10 24.58 10.65 9.94
N ARG A 11 25.36 11.06 8.92
CA ARG A 11 24.90 11.00 7.53
C ARG A 11 24.60 9.56 7.07
N LEU A 12 25.29 8.54 7.60
CA LEU A 12 24.97 7.14 7.30
C LEU A 12 23.62 6.70 7.91
N VAL A 13 23.19 7.31 9.02
CA VAL A 13 21.85 7.11 9.60
C VAL A 13 20.79 7.84 8.80
N ASP A 14 21.05 9.12 8.46
CA ASP A 14 20.03 10.01 7.88
C ASP A 14 19.93 9.90 6.35
N GLU A 15 21.06 9.67 5.66
CA GLU A 15 21.21 9.68 4.20
C GLU A 15 22.31 8.68 3.73
N PRO A 16 22.10 7.36 3.86
CA PRO A 16 23.13 6.36 3.60
C PRO A 16 23.66 6.34 2.17
N ALA A 17 22.85 6.79 1.20
CA ALA A 17 23.23 6.92 -0.21
C ALA A 17 24.28 8.02 -0.47
N GLY A 18 24.37 9.02 0.43
CA GLY A 18 25.33 10.13 0.34
C GLY A 18 26.69 9.84 1.00
N VAL A 19 26.91 8.62 1.49
CA VAL A 19 28.19 8.17 2.07
C VAL A 19 29.00 7.38 1.03
N ALA A 20 30.32 7.36 1.12
CA ALA A 20 31.14 6.57 0.20
C ALA A 20 31.01 5.06 0.47
N ASP A 21 31.07 4.22 -0.57
CA ASP A 21 31.00 2.75 -0.44
C ASP A 21 32.07 2.19 0.50
N SER A 22 33.29 2.72 0.44
CA SER A 22 34.39 2.30 1.32
C SER A 22 34.09 2.54 2.80
N ASP A 23 33.36 3.61 3.13
CA ASP A 23 32.96 3.90 4.51
C ASP A 23 31.80 3.01 4.95
N ARG A 24 30.86 2.69 4.04
CA ARG A 24 29.77 1.73 4.32
C ARG A 24 30.33 0.35 4.63
N GLU A 25 31.20 -0.17 3.76
CA GLU A 25 31.81 -1.49 3.91
C GLU A 25 32.62 -1.56 5.22
N HIS A 26 33.44 -0.54 5.50
CA HIS A 26 34.21 -0.48 6.74
C HIS A 26 33.33 -0.50 7.99
N VAL A 27 32.23 0.27 8.01
CA VAL A 27 31.31 0.34 9.16
C VAL A 27 30.63 -1.00 9.41
N THR A 28 30.26 -1.74 8.36
CA THR A 28 29.66 -3.08 8.53
C THR A 28 30.61 -4.12 9.13
N GLY A 29 31.93 -3.97 8.90
CA GLY A 29 32.96 -4.85 9.42
C GLY A 29 33.61 -4.43 10.75
N CYS A 30 33.32 -3.23 11.26
CA CYS A 30 34.04 -2.65 12.41
C CYS A 30 33.15 -2.48 13.66
N LYS A 31 33.41 -3.27 14.71
CA LYS A 31 32.66 -3.21 16.00
C LYS A 31 32.62 -1.81 16.63
N GLN A 32 33.71 -1.05 16.54
CA GLN A 32 33.79 0.30 17.12
C GLN A 32 32.90 1.29 16.35
N CYS A 33 32.87 1.20 15.03
CA CYS A 33 31.99 2.02 14.20
C CYS A 33 30.52 1.64 14.40
N LEU A 34 30.21 0.34 14.56
CA LEU A 34 28.86 -0.13 14.88
C LEU A 34 28.35 0.41 16.23
N GLY A 35 29.20 0.40 17.27
CA GLY A 35 28.84 0.98 18.57
C GLY A 35 28.58 2.48 18.51
N ARG A 36 29.38 3.22 17.75
CA ARG A 36 29.19 4.67 17.54
C ARG A 36 27.96 4.98 16.67
N LEU A 37 27.65 4.13 15.69
CA LEU A 37 26.45 4.25 14.86
C LEU A 37 25.17 3.99 15.66
N ALA A 38 25.19 3.06 16.61
CA ALA A 38 24.08 2.83 17.53
C ALA A 38 23.84 4.07 18.42
N ALA A 39 24.90 4.61 19.04
CA ALA A 39 24.79 5.83 19.84
C ALA A 39 24.28 7.04 19.02
N ALA A 40 24.67 7.16 17.75
CA ALA A 40 24.18 8.22 16.85
C ALA A 40 22.68 8.09 16.54
N ARG A 41 22.13 6.87 16.50
CA ARG A 41 20.69 6.62 16.32
C ARG A 41 19.91 6.97 17.60
N ASP A 42 20.45 6.64 18.76
CA ASP A 42 19.80 6.90 20.05
C ASP A 42 19.77 8.40 20.40
N ASN A 43 20.83 9.14 20.05
CA ASN A 43 20.91 10.59 20.25
C ASN A 43 19.98 11.40 19.34
N GLY A 44 19.53 10.83 18.21
CA GLY A 44 18.53 11.44 17.32
C GLY A 44 17.12 11.47 17.93
N ALA A 45 16.83 10.58 18.88
CA ALA A 45 15.53 10.49 19.56
C ALA A 45 15.39 11.41 20.78
N SER A 46 16.51 11.97 21.29
CA SER A 46 16.55 12.67 22.59
C SER A 46 16.93 14.16 22.50
N GLY A 47 17.05 14.73 21.30
CA GLY A 47 17.75 16.00 21.05
C GLY A 47 16.91 17.19 20.55
N ASP A 48 15.59 17.25 20.79
CA ASP A 48 14.73 18.38 20.35
C ASP A 48 14.47 19.41 21.48
N ALA A 49 15.52 19.86 22.17
CA ALA A 49 15.46 21.06 23.01
C ALA A 49 16.77 21.87 22.92
N ALA A 50 16.62 23.13 22.51
CA ALA A 50 17.57 24.24 22.50
C ALA A 50 18.38 24.56 21.21
N THR A 51 17.87 25.59 20.53
CA THR A 51 18.60 26.74 19.93
C THR A 51 19.42 26.54 18.64
N THR A 52 18.84 26.93 17.50
CA THR A 52 19.21 28.10 16.66
C THR A 52 18.64 27.92 15.25
N ALA A 53 18.11 29.00 14.70
CA ALA A 53 17.48 29.06 13.39
C ALA A 53 18.35 28.48 12.27
N ARG A 54 17.92 27.34 11.71
CA ARG A 54 18.12 27.00 10.30
C ARG A 54 16.82 26.41 9.80
N VAL A 55 16.23 27.08 8.82
CA VAL A 55 15.14 26.55 8.00
C VAL A 55 15.65 25.24 7.40
N HIS A 56 15.15 24.11 7.91
CA HIS A 56 15.37 22.80 7.33
C HIS A 56 14.09 22.42 6.61
N HIS A 57 14.20 22.30 5.29
CA HIS A 57 13.21 21.71 4.41
C HIS A 57 12.92 20.26 4.85
N ARG A 58 12.05 20.10 5.85
CA ARG A 58 11.42 18.82 6.21
C ARG A 58 10.30 18.52 5.22
N SER A 59 10.63 18.48 3.93
CA SER A 59 9.71 18.14 2.86
C SER A 59 10.35 17.05 2.03
N LEU A 60 9.65 15.92 1.84
CA LEU A 60 9.86 14.82 0.87
C LEU A 60 10.07 13.39 1.43
N ALA A 61 10.17 13.17 2.75
CA ALA A 61 10.23 11.78 3.27
C ALA A 61 8.91 11.00 3.10
N LEU A 62 7.76 11.70 3.19
CA LEU A 62 6.43 11.14 2.93
C LEU A 62 6.15 10.87 1.45
N TRP A 63 6.90 11.49 0.54
CA TRP A 63 6.73 11.35 -0.91
C TRP A 63 7.53 10.20 -1.53
N ARG A 64 8.54 9.69 -0.81
CA ARG A 64 9.32 8.51 -1.25
C ARG A 64 8.65 7.19 -0.91
N ARG A 65 7.56 7.23 -0.15
CA ARG A 65 6.66 6.10 0.02
C ARG A 65 5.37 6.50 -0.68
N PRO A 66 5.09 5.99 -1.89
CA PRO A 66 3.78 6.22 -2.44
C PRO A 66 2.80 5.64 -1.41
N LEU A 67 1.96 6.49 -0.82
CA LEU A 67 0.74 6.07 -0.14
C LEU A 67 -0.17 5.51 -1.23
N VAL A 68 0.18 4.32 -1.71
CA VAL A 68 -0.67 3.48 -2.55
C VAL A 68 -1.72 2.92 -1.59
N ALA A 69 -2.73 3.74 -1.33
CA ALA A 69 -3.97 3.29 -0.72
C ALA A 69 -4.77 2.51 -1.78
N ALA A 70 -4.26 1.31 -2.14
CA ALA A 70 -4.96 0.20 -2.81
C ALA A 70 -3.91 -0.86 -3.19
N LEU A 71 -4.02 -2.07 -2.63
CA LEU A 71 -3.18 -3.26 -2.86
C LEU A 71 -1.92 -3.36 -1.99
N ALA A 72 -2.12 -3.66 -0.72
CA ALA A 72 -1.13 -4.39 0.04
C ALA A 72 -1.11 -5.88 -0.39
N VAL A 73 -0.69 -6.19 -1.63
CA VAL A 73 -0.11 -7.50 -1.99
C VAL A 73 0.86 -7.32 -3.16
N ALA A 74 2.15 -7.22 -2.87
CA ALA A 74 3.22 -7.45 -3.81
C ALA A 74 4.37 -8.16 -3.08
N VAL A 75 4.42 -9.49 -3.20
CA VAL A 75 5.58 -10.30 -2.84
C VAL A 75 6.24 -10.76 -4.14
N THR A 76 7.57 -10.68 -4.19
CA THR A 76 8.41 -10.81 -5.38
C THR A 76 8.80 -12.27 -5.73
N LEU A 77 9.07 -12.49 -7.04
CA LEU A 77 9.79 -13.60 -7.71
C LEU A 77 8.98 -14.77 -8.34
N THR A 78 9.69 -15.48 -9.23
CA THR A 78 9.36 -16.00 -10.56
C THR A 78 8.94 -17.48 -10.69
N ALA A 79 8.23 -17.77 -11.80
CA ALA A 79 8.24 -18.96 -12.68
C ALA A 79 7.20 -20.10 -12.52
N ALA A 80 6.75 -20.55 -13.72
CA ALA A 80 5.98 -21.73 -14.11
C ALA A 80 4.54 -21.90 -13.58
N GLY A 81 3.57 -21.92 -14.49
CA GLY A 81 2.18 -22.28 -14.21
C GLY A 81 1.75 -23.51 -14.98
N THR A 82 1.42 -24.56 -14.24
CA THR A 82 0.36 -25.49 -14.63
C THR A 82 -0.95 -24.89 -14.15
N ALA A 83 -1.85 -24.61 -15.10
CA ALA A 83 -3.21 -24.21 -14.82
C ALA A 83 -3.98 -25.46 -14.40
N ALA A 84 -4.41 -25.54 -13.14
CA ALA A 84 -5.53 -26.39 -12.79
C ALA A 84 -6.80 -25.57 -13.05
N ALA A 85 -7.53 -25.94 -14.09
CA ALA A 85 -8.90 -25.50 -14.28
C ALA A 85 -9.73 -26.09 -13.13
N ASN A 86 -10.24 -25.24 -12.25
CA ASN A 86 -11.21 -25.61 -11.24
C ASN A 86 -12.18 -24.45 -11.05
N ASP A 87 -13.43 -24.78 -10.75
CA ASP A 87 -14.55 -23.87 -10.60
C ASP A 87 -14.26 -22.75 -9.59
N TRP A 88 -13.94 -21.56 -10.10
CA TRP A 88 -13.70 -20.37 -9.29
C TRP A 88 -15.02 -19.73 -8.89
N LEU A 89 -15.31 -19.69 -7.59
CA LEU A 89 -16.47 -19.01 -7.06
C LEU A 89 -16.12 -17.52 -6.84
N PRO A 90 -16.82 -16.57 -7.49
CA PRO A 90 -16.57 -15.15 -7.25
C PRO A 90 -16.94 -14.80 -5.81
N ILE A 91 -15.97 -14.25 -5.07
CA ILE A 91 -16.15 -13.79 -3.69
C ILE A 91 -16.47 -12.30 -3.69
N PHE A 92 -15.86 -11.53 -4.60
CA PHE A 92 -15.76 -10.09 -4.45
C PHE A 92 -15.87 -9.34 -5.79
N GLN A 93 -16.82 -8.40 -5.86
CA GLN A 93 -17.00 -7.39 -6.90
C GLN A 93 -17.22 -6.02 -6.24
N THR A 94 -16.23 -5.13 -6.33
CA THR A 94 -16.29 -3.83 -5.65
C THR A 94 -17.42 -2.94 -6.18
N LYS A 95 -18.37 -2.59 -5.31
CA LYS A 95 -19.45 -1.61 -5.48
C LYS A 95 -19.34 -0.43 -4.50
N ALA A 96 -18.69 -0.63 -3.36
CA ALA A 96 -18.47 0.40 -2.35
C ALA A 96 -17.04 0.36 -1.82
N ILE A 97 -16.61 1.39 -1.10
CA ILE A 97 -15.32 1.45 -0.41
C ILE A 97 -15.59 1.80 1.06
N ALA A 98 -14.94 1.09 1.99
CA ALA A 98 -15.01 1.39 3.41
C ALA A 98 -13.59 1.43 4.01
N PRO A 99 -13.23 2.50 4.75
CA PRO A 99 -11.93 2.57 5.41
C PRO A 99 -11.81 1.51 6.51
N VAL A 100 -10.66 0.85 6.56
CA VAL A 100 -10.25 -0.05 7.64
C VAL A 100 -8.99 0.52 8.27
N SER A 101 -9.10 0.92 9.53
CA SER A 101 -8.03 1.58 10.26
C SER A 101 -7.01 0.59 10.79
N PHE A 102 -5.75 0.76 10.40
CA PHE A 102 -4.59 0.02 10.91
C PHE A 102 -3.63 1.00 11.60
N SER A 103 -2.90 0.54 12.61
CA SER A 103 -1.72 1.24 13.10
C SER A 103 -0.45 0.69 12.45
N ALA A 104 0.63 1.47 12.45
CA ALA A 104 1.94 0.98 11.99
C ALA A 104 2.38 -0.31 12.74
N GLY A 105 2.07 -0.40 14.04
CA GLY A 105 2.34 -1.60 14.85
C GLY A 105 1.54 -2.82 14.38
N ASP A 106 0.28 -2.63 13.98
CA ASP A 106 -0.56 -3.71 13.46
C ASP A 106 0.03 -4.32 12.17
N LEU A 107 0.63 -3.49 11.32
CA LEU A 107 1.21 -3.93 10.04
C LEU A 107 2.57 -4.63 10.19
N VAL A 108 3.43 -4.15 11.11
CA VAL A 108 4.73 -4.78 11.40
C VAL A 108 4.53 -6.17 12.02
N GLY A 109 3.43 -6.37 12.74
CA GLY A 109 3.08 -7.66 13.32
C GLY A 109 2.47 -8.67 12.35
N LEU A 110 2.19 -8.29 11.08
CA LEU A 110 1.58 -9.22 10.13
C LEU A 110 2.56 -10.34 9.75
N PRO A 111 2.10 -11.60 9.78
CA PRO A 111 2.97 -12.72 9.45
C PRO A 111 3.16 -12.83 7.94
N ASP A 112 4.30 -13.41 7.54
CA ASP A 112 4.55 -13.73 6.14
C ASP A 112 3.55 -14.80 5.67
N LEU A 113 2.80 -14.50 4.61
CA LEU A 113 1.83 -15.43 4.03
C LEU A 113 2.47 -16.75 3.56
N HIS A 114 3.76 -16.72 3.18
CA HIS A 114 4.49 -17.93 2.82
C HIS A 114 4.61 -18.93 3.97
N ALA A 115 4.42 -18.48 5.22
CA ALA A 115 4.37 -19.36 6.40
C ALA A 115 3.07 -20.20 6.48
N TYR A 116 2.02 -19.88 5.71
CA TYR A 116 0.74 -20.59 5.75
C TYR A 116 0.33 -21.19 4.41
N GLY A 117 1.13 -20.98 3.36
CA GLY A 117 0.77 -21.40 2.01
C GLY A 117 1.76 -20.97 0.95
N GLU A 118 1.38 -21.18 -0.30
CA GLU A 118 2.12 -20.74 -1.47
C GLU A 118 1.49 -19.47 -2.03
N VAL A 119 2.30 -18.44 -2.28
CA VAL A 119 1.87 -17.22 -2.98
C VAL A 119 2.46 -17.25 -4.37
N LYS A 120 1.58 -17.11 -5.37
CA LYS A 120 1.94 -17.01 -6.77
C LYS A 120 1.42 -15.70 -7.33
N VAL A 121 2.31 -14.94 -7.97
CA VAL A 121 1.97 -13.67 -8.60
C VAL A 121 2.15 -13.80 -10.12
N THR A 122 1.16 -13.32 -10.87
CA THR A 122 1.20 -13.26 -12.33
C THR A 122 0.71 -11.89 -12.81
N GLY A 123 1.09 -11.52 -14.04
CA GLY A 123 0.81 -10.19 -14.58
C GLY A 123 1.92 -9.18 -14.28
N ASN A 124 1.60 -7.89 -14.43
CA ASN A 124 2.56 -6.80 -14.26
C ASN A 124 1.92 -5.62 -13.51
N GLY A 125 2.12 -5.57 -12.19
CA GLY A 125 1.71 -4.45 -11.35
C GLY A 125 2.69 -3.29 -11.32
N GLY A 126 3.84 -3.39 -12.00
CA GLY A 126 4.85 -2.34 -12.02
C GLY A 126 4.36 -1.09 -12.75
N LEU A 127 4.52 0.07 -12.14
CA LEU A 127 4.22 1.35 -12.78
C LEU A 127 5.20 1.61 -13.92
N ARG A 128 4.67 1.87 -15.12
CA ARG A 128 5.45 2.25 -16.29
C ARG A 128 4.98 3.59 -16.82
N ARG A 129 5.93 4.50 -17.04
CA ARG A 129 5.68 5.79 -17.68
C ARG A 129 5.22 5.60 -19.12
N VAL A 130 4.24 6.39 -19.54
CA VAL A 130 3.75 6.48 -20.92
C VAL A 130 3.70 7.94 -21.35
N PRO A 131 3.82 8.23 -22.66
CA PRO A 131 4.05 9.60 -23.12
C PRO A 131 2.84 10.52 -22.96
N ASN A 132 1.60 10.00 -22.93
CA ASN A 132 0.39 10.80 -22.88
C ASN A 132 -0.84 9.96 -22.50
N ALA A 133 -1.98 10.65 -22.31
CA ALA A 133 -3.27 10.05 -22.01
C ALA A 133 -3.74 9.03 -23.07
N ALA A 134 -3.51 9.29 -24.36
CA ALA A 134 -3.93 8.37 -25.42
C ALA A 134 -3.18 7.03 -25.32
N ALA A 135 -1.86 7.07 -25.09
CA ALA A 135 -1.06 5.87 -24.86
C ALA A 135 -1.49 5.12 -23.58
N ALA A 136 -1.84 5.86 -22.52
CA ALA A 136 -2.35 5.26 -21.29
C ALA A 136 -3.70 4.55 -21.51
N ALA A 137 -4.63 5.19 -22.22
CA ALA A 137 -5.93 4.62 -22.55
C ALA A 137 -5.79 3.34 -23.40
N VAL A 138 -4.94 3.36 -24.43
CA VAL A 138 -4.67 2.18 -25.27
C VAL A 138 -4.13 1.01 -24.46
N GLN A 139 -3.25 1.27 -23.49
CA GLN A 139 -2.60 0.20 -22.72
C GLN A 139 -3.46 -0.34 -21.58
N THR A 140 -4.33 0.48 -21.00
CA THR A 140 -5.14 0.11 -19.84
C THR A 140 -6.59 -0.23 -20.20
N GLY A 141 -7.07 0.24 -21.35
CA GLY A 141 -8.50 0.20 -21.71
C GLY A 141 -9.36 1.15 -20.86
N LEU A 142 -8.75 2.02 -20.04
CA LEU A 142 -9.45 2.94 -19.17
C LEU A 142 -9.56 4.32 -19.79
N ASP A 143 -10.71 4.96 -19.56
CA ASP A 143 -10.84 6.40 -19.73
C ASP A 143 -9.89 7.12 -18.77
N VAL A 144 -9.00 7.95 -19.32
CA VAL A 144 -8.01 8.69 -18.53
C VAL A 144 -8.65 9.99 -18.01
N PRO A 145 -8.73 10.20 -16.68
CA PRO A 145 -9.39 11.37 -16.12
C PRO A 145 -8.79 12.68 -16.62
N LYS A 146 -9.60 13.68 -16.90
CA LYS A 146 -9.09 15.03 -17.23
C LYS A 146 -9.31 16.00 -16.07
N VAL A 147 -8.23 16.69 -15.67
CA VAL A 147 -8.30 17.80 -14.71
C VAL A 147 -8.49 19.09 -15.49
N LYS A 148 -9.62 19.78 -15.28
CA LYS A 148 -10.00 20.98 -16.03
C LYS A 148 -9.23 22.22 -15.55
N THR A 149 -9.09 22.37 -14.25
CA THR A 149 -8.43 23.52 -13.62
C THR A 149 -7.47 22.99 -12.58
N LEU A 150 -6.20 23.37 -12.70
CA LEU A 150 -5.19 22.99 -11.71
C LEU A 150 -5.34 23.86 -10.45
N PRO A 151 -5.22 23.25 -9.26
CA PRO A 151 -5.22 23.97 -8.00
C PRO A 151 -4.03 24.92 -7.88
N ARG A 152 -4.08 25.82 -6.89
CA ARG A 152 -2.98 26.77 -6.68
C ARG A 152 -1.69 26.03 -6.32
N GLY A 153 -0.57 26.48 -6.88
CA GLY A 153 0.74 25.86 -6.64
C GLY A 153 0.97 24.54 -7.38
N VAL A 154 0.03 24.11 -8.24
CA VAL A 154 0.20 22.98 -9.16
C VAL A 154 0.30 23.53 -10.57
N SER A 155 1.37 23.16 -11.28
CA SER A 155 1.66 23.69 -12.60
C SER A 155 2.25 22.61 -13.52
N GLY A 156 2.32 22.94 -14.81
CA GLY A 156 2.91 22.07 -15.82
C GLY A 156 1.99 20.96 -16.31
N GLU A 157 2.56 20.09 -17.15
CA GLU A 157 1.89 18.93 -17.71
C GLU A 157 1.94 17.74 -16.73
N SER A 158 0.90 16.91 -16.76
CA SER A 158 0.90 15.66 -16.01
C SER A 158 1.86 14.63 -16.60
N GLU A 159 2.60 13.93 -15.75
CA GLU A 159 3.22 12.67 -16.12
C GLU A 159 2.19 11.54 -16.05
N TYR A 160 2.18 10.66 -17.07
CA TYR A 160 1.30 9.50 -17.10
C TYR A 160 2.07 8.22 -16.77
N GLN A 161 1.50 7.43 -15.88
CA GLN A 161 1.97 6.09 -15.54
C GLN A 161 0.83 5.09 -15.65
N VAL A 162 1.15 3.87 -16.06
CA VAL A 162 0.18 2.77 -16.13
C VAL A 162 0.70 1.56 -15.36
N ALA A 163 -0.24 0.81 -14.80
CA ALA A 163 0.00 -0.53 -14.29
C ALA A 163 -0.88 -1.52 -15.06
N GLY A 164 -0.32 -2.68 -15.39
CA GLY A 164 -1.09 -3.77 -15.98
C GLY A 164 -1.97 -4.46 -14.94
N LYS A 165 -2.68 -5.49 -15.39
CA LYS A 165 -3.40 -6.37 -14.47
C LYS A 165 -2.40 -7.15 -13.60
N LEU A 166 -2.71 -7.26 -12.31
CA LEU A 166 -2.02 -8.10 -11.36
C LEU A 166 -2.97 -9.20 -10.89
N ASP A 167 -2.49 -10.44 -10.88
CA ASP A 167 -3.21 -11.60 -10.38
C ASP A 167 -2.35 -12.28 -9.30
N VAL A 168 -2.88 -12.40 -8.10
CA VAL A 168 -2.24 -13.11 -6.98
C VAL A 168 -3.08 -14.31 -6.62
N THR A 169 -2.46 -15.49 -6.58
CA THR A 169 -3.07 -16.73 -6.08
C THR A 169 -2.35 -17.14 -4.82
N PHE A 170 -3.10 -17.28 -3.73
CA PHE A 170 -2.64 -17.91 -2.49
C PHE A 170 -3.23 -19.31 -2.40
N THR A 171 -2.39 -20.32 -2.22
CA THR A 171 -2.79 -21.71 -1.97
C THR A 171 -2.51 -22.03 -0.51
N PHE A 172 -3.55 -22.30 0.28
CA PHE A 172 -3.40 -22.61 1.69
C PHE A 172 -2.75 -23.98 1.91
N SER A 173 -1.92 -24.10 2.94
CA SER A 173 -1.30 -25.37 3.37
C SER A 173 -1.50 -25.58 4.87
N ALA A 174 -2.27 -26.61 5.22
CA ALA A 174 -2.53 -27.00 6.61
C ALA A 174 -1.24 -27.36 7.35
N ASP A 175 -0.33 -28.08 6.70
CA ASP A 175 0.97 -28.46 7.27
C ASP A 175 1.82 -27.24 7.62
N ARG A 176 1.92 -26.26 6.71
CA ARG A 176 2.68 -25.02 6.97
C ARG A 176 2.04 -24.22 8.11
N ALA A 177 0.71 -24.12 8.12
CA ALA A 177 0.00 -23.45 9.20
C ALA A 177 0.23 -24.14 10.55
N GLY A 178 0.20 -25.47 10.60
CA GLY A 178 0.52 -26.27 11.79
C GLY A 178 1.92 -25.96 12.33
N GLN A 179 2.93 -25.99 11.46
CA GLN A 179 4.31 -25.66 11.82
C GLN A 179 4.46 -24.22 12.33
N ALA A 180 3.75 -23.26 11.72
CA ALA A 180 3.75 -21.87 12.17
C ALA A 180 3.13 -21.72 13.57
N ALA A 181 2.08 -22.48 13.86
CA ALA A 181 1.44 -22.50 15.17
C ALA A 181 2.32 -23.13 16.26
N GLU A 182 2.95 -24.25 15.97
CA GLU A 182 3.90 -24.88 16.88
C GLU A 182 5.05 -23.94 17.25
N LYS A 183 5.63 -23.24 16.26
CA LYS A 183 6.66 -22.22 16.48
C LYS A 183 6.18 -21.06 17.36
N ALA A 184 4.90 -20.72 17.27
CA ALA A 184 4.26 -19.70 18.08
C ALA A 184 3.77 -20.23 19.46
N GLY A 185 3.99 -21.51 19.77
CA GLY A 185 3.48 -22.13 20.99
C GLY A 185 1.94 -22.20 21.05
N LYS A 186 1.28 -22.20 19.89
CA LYS A 186 -0.18 -22.26 19.76
C LYS A 186 -0.61 -23.56 19.10
N THR A 187 -1.82 -24.00 19.41
CA THR A 187 -2.48 -25.12 18.73
C THR A 187 -3.54 -24.56 17.77
N LEU A 188 -3.58 -25.06 16.54
CA LEU A 188 -4.59 -24.67 15.57
C LEU A 188 -5.82 -25.57 15.66
N PRO A 189 -7.04 -25.03 15.45
CA PRO A 189 -8.18 -25.86 15.14
C PRO A 189 -7.93 -26.64 13.83
N PRO A 190 -8.56 -27.81 13.65
CA PRO A 190 -8.44 -28.54 12.39
C PRO A 190 -8.95 -27.68 11.21
N PRO A 191 -8.28 -27.70 10.05
CA PRO A 191 -8.71 -26.95 8.88
C PRO A 191 -10.09 -27.44 8.41
N PRO A 192 -11.00 -26.53 8.01
CA PRO A 192 -12.26 -26.90 7.37
C PRO A 192 -12.05 -27.80 6.15
N PRO A 193 -12.99 -28.72 5.86
CA PRO A 193 -12.92 -29.55 4.67
C PRO A 193 -12.74 -28.71 3.39
N GLY A 194 -11.79 -29.11 2.54
CA GLY A 194 -11.47 -28.43 1.28
C GLY A 194 -10.59 -27.18 1.41
N LEU A 195 -10.21 -26.77 2.62
CA LEU A 195 -9.34 -25.60 2.79
C LEU A 195 -7.87 -25.92 2.49
N ASP A 196 -7.39 -27.11 2.87
CA ASP A 196 -6.04 -27.53 2.52
C ASP A 196 -5.90 -27.72 1.00
N GLY A 197 -4.92 -27.04 0.39
CA GLY A 197 -4.81 -26.90 -1.07
C GLY A 197 -5.85 -25.96 -1.70
N GLY A 198 -6.77 -25.42 -0.93
CA GLY A 198 -7.74 -24.41 -1.37
C GLY A 198 -7.04 -23.13 -1.80
N GLN A 199 -7.57 -22.49 -2.85
CA GLN A 199 -6.95 -21.32 -3.47
C GLN A 199 -7.81 -20.08 -3.30
N LEU A 200 -7.15 -18.96 -2.99
CA LEU A 200 -7.70 -17.61 -3.04
C LEU A 200 -7.00 -16.84 -4.15
N ARG A 201 -7.75 -16.38 -5.13
CA ARG A 201 -7.24 -15.54 -6.20
C ARG A 201 -7.73 -14.12 -6.01
N LEU A 202 -6.82 -13.17 -6.04
CA LEU A 202 -7.07 -11.74 -6.09
C LEU A 202 -6.62 -11.21 -7.45
N SER A 203 -7.45 -10.41 -8.08
CA SER A 203 -7.11 -9.71 -9.31
C SER A 203 -7.28 -8.22 -9.09
N ALA A 204 -6.39 -7.41 -9.64
CA ALA A 204 -6.52 -5.96 -9.59
C ALA A 204 -5.92 -5.30 -10.82
N GLY A 205 -6.39 -4.07 -11.11
CA GLY A 205 -5.98 -3.35 -12.30
C GLY A 205 -6.56 -3.95 -13.59
N PRO A 206 -6.19 -3.41 -14.76
CA PRO A 206 -5.17 -2.38 -15.00
C PRO A 206 -5.52 -1.02 -14.39
N GLY A 207 -4.55 -0.11 -14.35
CA GLY A 207 -4.71 1.23 -13.80
C GLY A 207 -3.87 2.28 -14.51
N VAL A 208 -4.30 3.53 -14.42
CA VAL A 208 -3.62 4.73 -14.90
C VAL A 208 -3.48 5.73 -13.77
N VAL A 209 -2.35 6.40 -13.68
CA VAL A 209 -2.07 7.48 -12.74
C VAL A 209 -1.51 8.67 -13.50
N GLN A 210 -2.00 9.84 -13.15
CA GLN A 210 -1.49 11.13 -13.57
C GLN A 210 -0.87 11.83 -12.38
N VAL A 211 0.31 12.41 -12.57
CA VAL A 211 1.04 13.12 -11.52
C VAL A 211 1.39 14.51 -12.04
N TRP A 212 0.96 15.54 -11.32
CA TRP A 212 1.37 16.92 -11.55
C TRP A 212 2.35 17.35 -10.47
N SER A 213 3.28 18.21 -10.85
CA SER A 213 4.27 18.79 -9.95
C SER A 213 3.89 20.19 -9.50
N SER A 214 4.43 20.56 -8.35
CA SER A 214 4.53 21.96 -7.92
C SER A 214 5.63 22.67 -8.70
N ASP A 215 5.67 24.00 -8.59
CA ASP A 215 6.75 24.82 -9.13
C ASP A 215 8.13 24.44 -8.55
N ALA A 216 8.15 23.83 -7.35
CA ALA A 216 9.36 23.32 -6.71
C ALA A 216 9.79 21.92 -7.22
N GLY A 217 9.05 21.34 -8.18
CA GLY A 217 9.34 20.02 -8.75
C GLY A 217 8.97 18.83 -7.86
N ALA A 218 8.48 19.07 -6.64
CA ALA A 218 7.84 18.05 -5.82
C ALA A 218 6.46 17.74 -6.40
N PRO A 219 6.01 16.48 -6.44
CA PRO A 219 4.68 16.25 -6.95
C PRO A 219 3.63 16.83 -5.97
N ALA A 220 2.47 17.20 -6.50
CA ALA A 220 1.53 18.08 -5.79
C ALA A 220 0.06 17.68 -5.98
N LEU A 221 -0.26 17.06 -7.12
CA LEU A 221 -1.55 16.45 -7.39
C LEU A 221 -1.35 15.11 -8.07
N ILE A 222 -2.12 14.11 -7.65
CA ILE A 222 -2.16 12.76 -8.21
C ILE A 222 -3.62 12.42 -8.50
N VAL A 223 -3.89 11.98 -9.72
CA VAL A 223 -5.21 11.47 -10.11
C VAL A 223 -5.04 10.06 -10.67
N GLY A 224 -5.63 9.08 -10.00
CA GLY A 224 -5.55 7.67 -10.36
C GLY A 224 -6.90 7.08 -10.70
N ARG A 225 -6.92 6.15 -11.65
CA ARG A 225 -8.07 5.32 -11.97
C ARG A 225 -7.62 3.89 -12.19
N ALA A 226 -8.30 2.92 -11.58
CA ALA A 226 -7.99 1.51 -11.74
C ALA A 226 -9.26 0.65 -11.72
N VAL A 227 -9.23 -0.46 -12.45
CA VAL A 227 -10.25 -1.50 -12.27
C VAL A 227 -10.18 -1.98 -10.82
N ALA A 228 -11.33 -1.94 -10.16
CA ALA A 228 -11.44 -2.31 -8.77
C ALA A 228 -11.04 -3.78 -8.58
N PRO A 229 -10.34 -4.11 -7.49
CA PRO A 229 -9.95 -5.47 -7.23
C PRO A 229 -11.16 -6.41 -7.11
N SER A 230 -10.93 -7.66 -7.52
CA SER A 230 -11.87 -8.77 -7.38
C SER A 230 -11.18 -9.93 -6.70
N ALA A 231 -11.94 -10.79 -6.03
CA ALA A 231 -11.43 -12.00 -5.40
C ALA A 231 -12.34 -13.19 -5.69
N SER A 232 -11.75 -14.38 -5.75
CA SER A 232 -12.43 -15.66 -5.94
C SER A 232 -11.76 -16.77 -5.13
N SER A 233 -12.52 -17.76 -4.67
CA SER A 233 -11.97 -18.95 -4.02
C SER A 233 -12.27 -20.21 -4.81
N SER A 234 -11.44 -21.23 -4.62
CA SER A 234 -11.78 -22.60 -5.00
C SER A 234 -12.33 -23.35 -3.77
N GLY A 235 -13.48 -24.01 -3.94
CA GLY A 235 -13.93 -25.10 -3.07
C GLY A 235 -14.39 -24.76 -1.64
N VAL A 236 -14.12 -23.57 -1.10
CA VAL A 236 -14.52 -23.17 0.27
C VAL A 236 -15.28 -21.84 0.26
N PRO A 237 -16.43 -21.74 0.97
CA PRO A 237 -17.12 -20.47 1.18
C PRO A 237 -16.20 -19.42 1.80
N PHE A 238 -16.26 -18.19 1.31
CA PHE A 238 -15.37 -17.11 1.76
C PHE A 238 -15.39 -16.90 3.26
N ALA A 239 -16.58 -16.89 3.90
CA ALA A 239 -16.69 -16.68 5.33
C ALA A 239 -15.93 -17.76 6.12
N THR A 240 -16.03 -19.02 5.71
CA THR A 240 -15.31 -20.15 6.31
C THR A 240 -13.79 -19.99 6.16
N ALA A 241 -13.32 -19.65 4.96
CA ALA A 241 -11.89 -19.41 4.72
C ALA A 241 -11.38 -18.20 5.52
N ARG A 242 -12.11 -17.08 5.51
CA ARG A 242 -11.80 -15.86 6.26
C ARG A 242 -11.69 -16.17 7.75
N ASP A 243 -12.71 -16.77 8.34
CA ASP A 243 -12.76 -16.97 9.79
C ASP A 243 -11.64 -17.90 10.27
N TYR A 244 -11.31 -18.92 9.48
CA TYR A 244 -10.17 -19.80 9.76
C TYR A 244 -8.83 -19.07 9.58
N LEU A 245 -8.62 -18.35 8.48
CA LEU A 245 -7.37 -17.60 8.25
C LEU A 245 -7.14 -16.52 9.32
N LEU A 246 -8.21 -15.88 9.80
CA LEU A 246 -8.16 -14.90 10.90
C LEU A 246 -7.98 -15.54 12.28
N SER A 247 -8.07 -16.87 12.39
CA SER A 247 -7.73 -17.63 13.60
C SER A 247 -6.26 -18.05 13.65
N LEU A 248 -5.52 -17.89 12.55
CA LEU A 248 -4.12 -18.28 12.48
C LEU A 248 -3.26 -17.45 13.45
N PRO A 249 -2.24 -18.07 14.05
CA PRO A 249 -1.28 -17.38 14.91
C PRO A 249 -0.60 -16.24 14.13
N GLY A 250 -0.30 -15.13 14.79
CA GLY A 250 0.42 -14.00 14.19
C GLY A 250 -0.48 -12.90 13.64
N VAL A 251 -1.77 -13.15 13.39
CA VAL A 251 -2.71 -12.06 13.04
C VAL A 251 -3.09 -11.28 14.30
N PRO A 252 -2.88 -9.94 14.37
CA PRO A 252 -3.29 -9.16 15.51
C PRO A 252 -4.81 -9.26 15.74
N GLU A 253 -5.24 -9.46 16.98
CA GLU A 253 -6.68 -9.67 17.30
C GLU A 253 -7.57 -8.52 16.82
N LYS A 254 -7.07 -7.29 16.92
CA LYS A 254 -7.76 -6.09 16.44
C LYS A 254 -7.98 -6.13 14.92
N VAL A 255 -6.93 -6.49 14.18
CA VAL A 255 -7.00 -6.67 12.71
C VAL A 255 -7.99 -7.77 12.37
N ALA A 256 -7.91 -8.91 13.07
CA ALA A 256 -8.84 -10.01 12.86
C ALA A 256 -10.29 -9.61 13.17
N ALA A 257 -10.54 -8.90 14.27
CA ALA A 257 -11.87 -8.40 14.60
C ALA A 257 -12.41 -7.46 13.52
N GLN A 258 -11.60 -6.51 13.05
CA GLN A 258 -11.98 -5.59 11.96
C GLN A 258 -12.30 -6.35 10.67
N LEU A 259 -11.45 -7.30 10.26
CA LEU A 259 -11.67 -8.08 9.05
C LEU A 259 -12.89 -9.03 9.15
N ARG A 260 -13.25 -9.50 10.36
CA ARG A 260 -14.50 -10.27 10.59
C ARG A 260 -15.76 -9.43 10.40
N THR A 261 -15.73 -8.12 10.73
CA THR A 261 -16.88 -7.22 10.49
C THR A 261 -17.16 -7.02 9.01
N PHE A 262 -16.21 -7.38 8.14
CA PHE A 262 -16.34 -7.31 6.71
C PHE A 262 -17.26 -8.41 6.20
N ALA A 263 -18.57 -8.15 6.23
CA ALA A 263 -19.65 -9.13 6.22
C ALA A 263 -19.87 -9.93 4.91
N GLY A 264 -18.95 -9.86 3.93
CA GLY A 264 -18.87 -10.91 2.91
C GLY A 264 -20.02 -10.98 1.91
N ASP A 265 -20.75 -9.88 1.67
CA ASP A 265 -21.60 -9.77 0.47
C ASP A 265 -20.76 -9.61 -0.82
N GLY A 266 -19.44 -9.50 -0.66
CA GLY A 266 -18.51 -9.36 -1.74
C GLY A 266 -18.49 -7.97 -2.37
N SER A 267 -19.16 -6.96 -1.80
CA SER A 267 -19.41 -5.72 -2.51
C SER A 267 -18.60 -4.51 -2.05
N THR A 268 -18.01 -4.55 -0.85
CA THR A 268 -17.27 -3.38 -0.31
C THR A 268 -15.77 -3.62 -0.34
N LEU A 269 -14.97 -2.71 -0.90
CA LEU A 269 -13.51 -2.82 -0.85
C LEU A 269 -13.01 -2.23 0.46
N PRO A 270 -12.33 -3.01 1.32
CA PRO A 270 -11.62 -2.43 2.46
C PRO A 270 -10.51 -1.53 1.95
N LEU A 271 -10.49 -0.27 2.39
CA LEU A 271 -9.44 0.69 2.14
C LEU A 271 -8.54 0.78 3.38
N PRO A 272 -7.33 0.25 3.37
CA PRO A 272 -6.43 0.37 4.51
C PRO A 272 -6.05 1.82 4.78
N VAL A 273 -6.22 2.27 6.02
CA VAL A 273 -5.88 3.62 6.45
C VAL A 273 -4.94 3.59 7.65
N PRO A 274 -3.77 4.26 7.59
CA PRO A 274 -2.88 4.42 8.75
C PRO A 274 -3.51 5.43 9.72
N ALA A 275 -4.25 4.93 10.72
CA ALA A 275 -5.06 5.76 11.61
C ALA A 275 -4.21 6.66 12.54
N ASP A 276 -2.94 6.31 12.72
CA ASP A 276 -1.92 7.12 13.38
C ASP A 276 -1.53 8.37 12.59
N GLN A 277 -1.71 8.36 11.26
CA GLN A 277 -1.26 9.44 10.37
C GLN A 277 -2.41 10.19 9.69
N VAL A 278 -3.57 9.54 9.54
CA VAL A 278 -4.68 10.03 8.72
C VAL A 278 -6.00 9.93 9.47
N THR A 279 -6.86 10.94 9.33
CA THR A 279 -8.27 10.89 9.69
C THR A 279 -9.13 10.61 8.46
N THR A 280 -10.29 9.99 8.65
CA THR A 280 -11.24 9.70 7.56
C THR A 280 -12.57 10.37 7.79
N SER A 281 -13.21 10.80 6.71
CA SER A 281 -14.58 11.29 6.70
C SER A 281 -15.29 10.82 5.43
N SER A 282 -16.62 10.93 5.42
CA SER A 282 -17.43 10.60 4.25
C SER A 282 -17.77 11.85 3.44
N ALA A 283 -17.79 11.72 2.12
CA ALA A 283 -18.23 12.75 1.20
C ALA A 283 -19.01 12.14 0.02
N THR A 284 -19.39 12.98 -0.94
CA THR A 284 -20.02 12.56 -2.18
C THR A 284 -19.32 13.22 -3.37
N VAL A 285 -19.03 12.42 -4.39
CA VAL A 285 -18.46 12.84 -5.68
C VAL A 285 -19.41 12.42 -6.79
N ASN A 286 -20.08 13.38 -7.42
CA ASN A 286 -21.00 13.16 -8.54
C ASN A 286 -22.06 12.07 -8.27
N GLY A 287 -22.66 12.10 -7.06
CA GLY A 287 -23.66 11.12 -6.60
C GLY A 287 -23.10 9.81 -6.03
N ASN A 288 -21.78 9.59 -6.10
CA ASN A 288 -21.14 8.39 -5.57
C ASN A 288 -20.61 8.65 -4.16
N PRO A 289 -20.82 7.72 -3.20
CA PRO A 289 -20.16 7.77 -1.90
C PRO A 289 -18.64 7.79 -2.06
N ALA A 290 -17.99 8.69 -1.33
CA ALA A 290 -16.54 8.85 -1.33
C ALA A 290 -15.99 8.83 0.09
N THR A 291 -14.78 8.29 0.23
CA THR A 291 -14.00 8.37 1.47
C THR A 291 -12.96 9.48 1.30
N VAL A 292 -12.96 10.44 2.21
CA VAL A 292 -11.93 11.48 2.31
C VAL A 292 -10.93 11.05 3.37
N LEU A 293 -9.66 11.18 3.05
CA LEU A 293 -8.52 10.92 3.91
C LEU A 293 -7.79 12.25 4.08
N THR A 294 -7.50 12.64 5.32
CA THR A 294 -6.78 13.87 5.62
C THR A 294 -5.63 13.55 6.54
N ALA A 295 -4.41 13.93 6.14
CA ALA A 295 -3.25 13.80 7.01
C ALA A 295 -3.49 14.61 8.29
N ARG A 296 -3.09 14.07 9.44
CA ARG A 296 -3.33 14.73 10.74
C ARG A 296 -2.59 16.07 10.87
N ASP A 297 -1.49 16.24 10.14
CA ASP A 297 -0.75 17.49 10.02
C ASP A 297 -1.36 18.46 8.98
N GLN A 298 -2.46 18.07 8.34
CA GLN A 298 -3.20 18.82 7.31
C GLN A 298 -2.37 19.18 6.07
N THR A 299 -1.25 18.49 5.85
CA THR A 299 -0.39 18.78 4.70
C THR A 299 -0.87 18.13 3.40
N MET A 300 -1.72 17.11 3.51
CA MET A 300 -2.23 16.34 2.37
C MET A 300 -3.64 15.83 2.62
N ALA A 301 -4.37 15.67 1.53
CA ALA A 301 -5.65 14.98 1.50
C ALA A 301 -5.74 14.01 0.32
N ALA A 302 -6.66 13.06 0.43
CA ALA A 302 -7.08 12.20 -0.66
C ALA A 302 -8.59 11.98 -0.64
N VAL A 303 -9.20 11.84 -1.81
CA VAL A 303 -10.60 11.46 -2.00
C VAL A 303 -10.63 10.21 -2.85
N VAL A 304 -11.25 9.15 -2.36
CA VAL A 304 -11.34 7.85 -3.03
C VAL A 304 -12.80 7.44 -3.16
N TRP A 305 -13.21 7.04 -4.35
CA TRP A 305 -14.55 6.53 -4.61
C TRP A 305 -14.51 5.42 -5.65
N VAL A 306 -15.60 4.66 -5.74
CA VAL A 306 -15.81 3.66 -6.78
C VAL A 306 -17.06 4.00 -7.58
N LYS A 307 -16.99 3.80 -8.89
CA LYS A 307 -18.13 3.88 -9.80
C LYS A 307 -17.98 2.81 -10.87
N ASP A 308 -19.02 2.02 -11.11
CA ASP A 308 -19.06 1.00 -12.18
C ASP A 308 -17.84 0.05 -12.18
N GLY A 309 -17.40 -0.39 -11.00
CA GLY A 309 -16.24 -1.28 -10.84
C GLY A 309 -14.88 -0.60 -11.08
N ILE A 310 -14.85 0.73 -11.15
CA ILE A 310 -13.63 1.53 -11.32
C ILE A 310 -13.39 2.36 -10.05
N VAL A 311 -12.24 2.14 -9.40
CA VAL A 311 -11.78 2.98 -8.30
C VAL A 311 -11.10 4.22 -8.88
N THR A 312 -11.52 5.40 -8.43
CA THR A 312 -10.86 6.67 -8.74
C THR A 312 -10.36 7.29 -7.44
N ALA A 313 -9.15 7.83 -7.48
CA ALA A 313 -8.53 8.52 -6.37
C ALA A 313 -7.95 9.85 -6.84
N VAL A 314 -8.15 10.89 -6.04
CA VAL A 314 -7.48 12.19 -6.19
C VAL A 314 -6.74 12.44 -4.89
N ALA A 315 -5.46 12.76 -4.95
CA ALA A 315 -4.65 13.02 -3.77
C ALA A 315 -3.69 14.17 -4.04
N GLY A 316 -3.31 14.93 -3.03
CA GLY A 316 -2.38 16.03 -3.22
C GLY A 316 -1.96 16.70 -1.92
N SER A 317 -0.99 17.59 -2.03
CA SER A 317 -0.58 18.51 -0.96
C SER A 317 -1.55 19.69 -0.88
N LEU A 318 -2.83 19.36 -0.74
CA LEU A 318 -3.99 20.24 -0.74
C LEU A 318 -4.87 19.81 0.42
N ASP A 319 -5.64 20.74 0.98
CA ASP A 319 -6.67 20.37 1.94
C ASP A 319 -7.87 19.69 1.25
N SER A 320 -8.77 19.11 2.05
CA SER A 320 -9.95 18.40 1.52
C SER A 320 -10.92 19.32 0.78
N ASP A 321 -10.97 20.61 1.15
CA ASP A 321 -11.93 21.57 0.63
C ASP A 321 -11.53 22.04 -0.78
N GLU A 322 -10.22 22.10 -1.08
CA GLU A 322 -9.70 22.32 -2.43
C GLU A 322 -9.73 21.03 -3.28
N LEU A 323 -9.54 19.86 -2.66
CA LEU A 323 -9.46 18.59 -3.38
C LEU A 323 -10.84 18.06 -3.84
N LEU A 324 -11.89 18.26 -3.04
CA LEU A 324 -13.24 17.79 -3.34
C LEU A 324 -13.85 18.41 -4.62
N PRO A 325 -13.73 19.72 -4.87
CA PRO A 325 -14.10 20.33 -6.15
C PRO A 325 -13.39 19.69 -7.34
N ILE A 326 -12.07 19.46 -7.25
CA ILE A 326 -11.30 18.81 -8.32
C ILE A 326 -11.83 17.41 -8.60
N ALA A 327 -12.08 16.62 -7.55
CA ALA A 327 -12.65 15.28 -7.68
C ALA A 327 -14.03 15.30 -8.37
N ARG A 328 -14.87 16.30 -8.09
CA ARG A 328 -16.18 16.47 -8.73
C ARG A 328 -16.09 16.93 -10.18
N GLU A 329 -15.06 17.69 -10.53
CA GLU A 329 -14.85 18.20 -11.90
C GLU A 329 -14.18 17.19 -12.86
N LEU A 330 -13.66 16.07 -12.34
CA LEU A 330 -13.07 15.04 -13.18
C LEU A 330 -14.09 14.52 -14.22
N ARG A 331 -13.61 14.42 -15.45
CA ARG A 331 -14.29 13.78 -16.58
C ARG A 331 -13.52 12.53 -16.99
#